data_AF-A0A4P5QKX6-F1
#
_entry.id   AF-A0A4P5QKX6-F1
#
_cell.length_a   1.000
_cell.length_b   1.000
_cell.length_c   1.000
_cell.angle_alpha   90.00
_cell.angle_beta   90.00
_cell.angle_gamma   90.00
#
_symmetry.space_group_name_H-M   'P 1'
#
loop_
_entity.id
_entity.type
_entity.pdbx_description
1 polymer ?
#
loop_
_entity_poly.entity_id
_entity_poly.type
_entity_poly.pdbx_seq_one_letter_code
_entity_poly.pdbx_strand_id
1 'polypeptide(L)'
;MKRVLPRLASALLALAACIFSPRVRATTTDEQVAELVKNYTGSLVFVEDKGGAGSAFACAFGKQKFVFTNQHVVAGHPGVKLTLLDQSPIRVGQAAAAVGHDILSLALLSDTKTMDMMIEVEKNASIGDDVVVLGNPDGARVIKPLVGKLVGIGPNLIEVTAEFVPGNSGSPIVHLKSGKVIGVATYLTTRDADGLAGRGTPKVRRFGYRLDSAKQWQPIVWPAYNEEFATIGRIKERTHDLGLLIREMARTGGVDASRQKNPAIRKPLDRFDEALSGKGPFKTDRVHAVKEFMTAMRTVTQSDIEKANARLRYDFFRKELTEEQQVRAEFYKIFDEMLKVAPK
;
A
#
# COMPACT_ATOMS: atom_id res chain seq x y z
N MET A 1 83.09 17.03 29.38
CA MET A 1 81.86 17.39 28.64
C MET A 1 80.64 16.71 29.29
N LYS A 2 79.63 17.52 29.60
CA LYS A 2 78.18 17.24 29.78
C LYS A 2 77.70 16.16 30.79
N ARG A 3 77.01 16.64 31.83
CA ARG A 3 75.99 15.95 32.66
C ARG A 3 74.75 15.59 31.81
N VAL A 4 73.96 14.59 32.25
CA VAL A 4 72.53 14.68 32.67
C VAL A 4 71.92 13.26 32.84
N LEU A 5 71.32 13.00 34.02
CA LEU A 5 70.29 11.96 34.32
C LEU A 5 68.89 12.64 34.27
N PRO A 6 67.73 11.96 34.44
CA PRO A 6 67.16 10.76 33.79
C PRO A 6 65.73 11.04 33.23
N ARG A 7 65.04 10.09 32.60
CA ARG A 7 63.59 10.20 32.33
C ARG A 7 62.82 8.91 32.62
N LEU A 8 62.28 8.85 33.83
CA LEU A 8 61.00 8.21 34.16
C LEU A 8 59.87 9.09 33.58
N ALA A 9 59.24 8.67 32.49
CA ALA A 9 57.91 9.15 32.06
C ALA A 9 57.51 8.42 30.77
N SER A 10 56.75 7.32 30.87
CA SER A 10 55.95 6.81 29.73
C SER A 10 54.84 5.83 30.10
N ALA A 11 54.75 5.33 31.34
CA ALA A 11 53.73 4.34 31.70
C ALA A 11 52.39 4.91 32.23
N LEU A 12 52.22 6.24 32.33
CA LEU A 12 51.00 6.86 32.89
C LEU A 12 50.06 7.53 31.87
N LEU A 13 50.40 7.55 30.57
CA LEU A 13 49.57 8.24 29.57
C LEU A 13 48.56 7.34 28.83
N ALA A 14 48.63 6.02 29.00
CA ALA A 14 47.74 5.08 28.32
C ALA A 14 46.45 4.74 29.09
N LEU A 15 46.34 5.11 30.38
CA LEU A 15 45.14 4.84 31.20
C LEU A 15 44.14 6.01 31.27
N ALA A 16 44.51 7.19 30.76
CA ALA A 16 43.65 8.39 30.76
C ALA A 16 42.83 8.57 29.46
N ALA A 17 43.12 7.81 28.40
CA ALA A 17 42.45 7.94 27.09
C ALA A 17 41.19 7.05 26.93
N CYS A 18 40.91 6.15 27.86
CA CYS A 18 39.72 5.26 27.80
C CYS A 18 38.52 5.75 28.62
N ILE A 19 38.58 6.91 29.29
CA ILE A 19 37.48 7.44 30.12
C ILE A 19 36.66 8.53 29.38
N PHE A 20 37.13 9.01 28.23
CA PHE A 20 36.42 10.01 27.42
C PHE A 20 36.19 9.48 26.00
N SER A 21 35.38 8.43 25.87
CA SER A 21 34.59 8.28 24.64
C SER A 21 33.73 9.54 24.51
N PRO A 22 33.79 10.30 23.40
CA PRO A 22 32.87 11.41 23.19
C PRO A 22 31.47 10.82 23.23
N ARG A 23 30.73 11.13 24.29
CA ARG A 23 29.31 10.84 24.40
C ARG A 23 28.68 11.59 23.24
N VAL A 24 28.34 10.87 22.16
CA VAL A 24 27.60 11.43 21.03
C VAL A 24 26.36 12.07 21.65
N ARG A 25 26.33 13.39 21.76
CA ARG A 25 25.17 14.12 22.24
C ARG A 25 24.12 13.91 21.17
N ALA A 26 23.09 13.13 21.50
CA ALA A 26 21.88 13.05 20.70
C ALA A 26 21.43 14.47 20.36
N THR A 27 21.11 14.73 19.09
CA THR A 27 20.56 16.03 18.72
C THR A 27 19.21 16.20 19.41
N THR A 28 18.73 17.42 19.61
CA THR A 28 17.42 17.68 20.25
C THR A 28 16.28 16.89 19.59
N THR A 29 16.40 16.63 18.28
CA THR A 29 15.47 15.80 17.50
C THR A 29 15.55 14.32 17.87
N ASP A 30 16.76 13.77 18.07
CA ASP A 30 16.93 12.36 18.45
C ASP A 30 16.37 12.08 19.85
N GLU A 31 16.57 13.00 20.79
CA GLU A 31 16.00 12.91 22.14
C GLU A 31 14.46 13.00 22.10
N GLN A 32 13.91 13.92 21.31
CA GLN A 32 12.46 14.03 21.09
C GLN A 32 11.86 12.76 20.48
N VAL A 33 12.53 12.18 19.49
CA VAL A 33 12.08 10.93 18.85
C VAL A 33 12.13 9.77 19.85
N ALA A 34 13.20 9.64 20.64
CA ALA A 34 13.31 8.59 21.65
C ALA A 34 12.21 8.70 22.72
N GLU A 35 11.96 9.92 23.21
CA GLU A 35 10.88 10.22 24.16
C GLU A 35 9.50 9.88 23.57
N LEU A 36 9.28 10.25 22.31
CA LEU A 36 8.04 9.98 21.59
C LEU A 36 7.80 8.49 21.39
N VAL A 37 8.82 7.73 20.98
CA VAL A 37 8.76 6.26 20.86
C VAL A 37 8.42 5.62 22.21
N LYS A 38 9.10 6.03 23.28
CA LYS A 38 8.84 5.54 24.64
C LYS A 38 7.40 5.83 25.07
N ASN A 39 6.89 7.02 24.72
CA ASN A 39 5.53 7.42 25.06
C ASN A 39 4.47 6.68 24.23
N TYR A 40 4.75 6.31 22.99
CA TYR A 40 3.74 5.74 22.09
C TYR A 40 3.86 4.26 21.80
N THR A 41 4.86 3.57 22.35
CA THR A 41 5.02 2.11 22.21
C THR A 41 3.76 1.33 22.59
N GLY A 42 3.07 1.74 23.67
CA GLY A 42 1.82 1.12 24.11
C GLY A 42 0.58 1.45 23.26
N SER A 43 0.73 2.29 22.24
CA SER A 43 -0.34 2.68 21.31
C SER A 43 -0.12 2.06 19.92
N LEU A 44 1.02 1.41 19.67
CA LEU A 44 1.34 0.80 18.38
C LEU A 44 0.81 -0.64 18.32
N VAL A 45 0.18 -0.97 17.20
CA VAL A 45 -0.56 -2.21 17.01
C VAL A 45 -0.02 -2.92 15.79
N PHE A 46 0.28 -4.20 15.94
CA PHE A 46 0.72 -5.08 14.88
C PHE A 46 -0.50 -5.78 14.27
N VAL A 47 -0.62 -5.73 12.95
CA VAL A 47 -1.66 -6.44 12.20
C VAL A 47 -1.01 -7.67 11.57
N GLU A 48 -1.45 -8.85 11.98
CA GLU A 48 -0.82 -10.11 11.57
C GLU A 48 -1.86 -11.10 11.03
N ASP A 49 -1.55 -11.72 9.90
CA ASP A 49 -2.24 -12.90 9.36
C ASP A 49 -1.22 -13.96 8.93
N LYS A 50 -1.68 -15.17 8.62
CA LYS A 50 -0.87 -16.33 8.18
C LYS A 50 0.06 -16.05 6.98
N GLY A 51 -0.15 -14.97 6.24
CA GLY A 51 0.63 -14.62 5.04
C GLY A 51 1.02 -13.15 4.90
N GLY A 52 0.82 -12.31 5.91
CA GLY A 52 1.09 -10.87 5.81
C GLY A 52 1.17 -10.14 7.14
N ALA A 53 1.88 -9.01 7.14
CA ALA A 53 2.04 -8.13 8.28
C ALA A 53 1.83 -6.67 7.87
N GLY A 54 1.12 -5.92 8.72
CA GLY A 54 0.92 -4.49 8.58
C GLY A 54 0.99 -3.79 9.93
N SER A 55 0.76 -2.49 9.90
CA SER A 55 0.77 -1.66 11.10
C SER A 55 -0.60 -1.05 11.36
N ALA A 56 -0.87 -0.77 12.61
CA ALA A 56 -2.04 -0.06 13.09
C ALA A 56 -1.65 0.73 14.34
N PHE A 57 -2.52 1.62 14.81
CA PHE A 57 -2.27 2.37 16.04
C PHE A 57 -3.56 2.80 16.73
N ALA A 58 -3.53 2.81 18.06
CA ALA A 58 -4.58 3.33 18.90
C ALA A 58 -4.48 4.86 18.98
N CYS A 59 -5.56 5.56 18.66
CA CYS A 59 -5.62 7.01 18.62
C CYS A 59 -6.96 7.54 19.15
N ALA A 60 -6.90 8.64 19.88
CA ALA A 60 -8.03 9.36 20.40
C ALA A 60 -8.45 10.48 19.43
N PHE A 61 -9.74 10.57 19.18
CA PHE A 61 -10.40 11.68 18.54
C PHE A 61 -11.46 12.25 19.48
N GLY A 62 -11.10 13.35 20.17
CA GLY A 62 -11.90 13.88 21.27
C GLY A 62 -12.02 12.84 22.40
N LYS A 63 -13.26 12.45 22.72
CA LYS A 63 -13.54 11.44 23.76
C LYS A 63 -13.58 10.00 23.22
N GLN A 64 -13.55 9.83 21.90
CA GLN A 64 -13.63 8.52 21.26
C GLN A 64 -12.22 7.99 21.01
N LYS A 65 -12.07 6.67 21.07
CA LYS A 65 -10.80 5.98 20.84
C LYS A 65 -10.99 4.93 19.74
N PHE A 66 -10.05 4.89 18.82
CA PHE A 66 -10.08 3.98 17.68
C PHE A 66 -8.71 3.34 17.49
N VAL A 67 -8.70 2.18 16.85
CA VAL A 67 -7.53 1.66 16.16
C VAL A 67 -7.66 2.04 14.69
N PHE A 68 -6.66 2.72 14.15
CA PHE A 68 -6.58 3.06 12.73
C PHE A 68 -5.55 2.19 12.02
N THR A 69 -5.84 1.88 10.76
CA THR A 69 -4.95 1.19 9.82
C THR A 69 -5.36 1.54 8.39
N ASN A 70 -4.67 1.03 7.38
CA ASN A 70 -5.16 1.13 6.00
C ASN A 70 -6.25 0.08 5.72
N GLN A 71 -7.14 0.37 4.77
CA GLN A 71 -8.13 -0.61 4.33
C GLN A 71 -7.46 -1.82 3.68
N HIS A 72 -6.46 -1.60 2.81
CA HIS A 72 -5.75 -2.68 2.12
C HIS A 72 -4.98 -3.63 3.06
N VAL A 73 -4.66 -3.18 4.28
CA VAL A 73 -3.93 -4.00 5.27
C VAL A 73 -4.82 -5.09 5.85
N VAL A 74 -6.13 -4.85 5.96
CA VAL A 74 -7.09 -5.79 6.57
C VAL A 74 -8.09 -6.38 5.58
N ALA A 75 -8.25 -5.76 4.40
CA ALA A 75 -9.12 -6.27 3.36
C ALA A 75 -8.67 -7.67 2.91
N GLY A 76 -9.60 -8.62 2.85
CA GLY A 76 -9.30 -9.98 2.41
C GLY A 76 -8.66 -10.91 3.43
N HIS A 77 -8.40 -10.42 4.65
CA HIS A 77 -7.78 -11.18 5.72
C HIS A 77 -8.78 -11.43 6.88
N PRO A 78 -9.73 -12.37 6.73
CA PRO A 78 -10.64 -12.71 7.81
C PRO A 78 -9.87 -13.30 8.99
N GLY A 79 -9.88 -12.60 10.12
CA GLY A 79 -9.22 -13.05 11.35
C GLY A 79 -7.82 -12.49 11.58
N VAL A 80 -7.49 -11.33 10.99
CA VAL A 80 -6.31 -10.54 11.39
C VAL A 80 -6.21 -10.43 12.91
N LYS A 81 -5.04 -10.73 13.44
CA LYS A 81 -4.72 -10.52 14.85
C LYS A 81 -4.21 -9.11 15.02
N LEU A 82 -4.78 -8.39 15.97
CA LEU A 82 -4.33 -7.08 16.42
C LEU A 82 -3.64 -7.26 17.76
N THR A 83 -2.33 -7.06 17.80
CA THR A 83 -1.54 -7.28 19.02
C THR A 83 -0.67 -6.06 19.33
N LEU A 84 -0.42 -5.81 20.62
CA LEU A 84 0.60 -4.86 21.06
C LEU A 84 2.00 -5.49 20.95
N LEU A 85 3.03 -4.70 21.24
CA LEU A 85 4.43 -5.16 21.22
C LEU A 85 4.66 -6.38 22.11
N ASP A 86 4.06 -6.40 23.30
CA ASP A 86 4.10 -7.50 24.27
C ASP A 86 3.23 -8.70 23.89
N GLN A 87 2.68 -8.71 22.67
CA GLN A 87 1.77 -9.72 22.12
C GLN A 87 0.39 -9.77 22.78
N SER A 88 0.07 -8.85 23.69
CA SER A 88 -1.27 -8.77 24.24
C SER A 88 -2.29 -8.42 23.13
N PRO A 89 -3.45 -9.09 23.10
CA PRO A 89 -4.45 -8.85 22.07
C PRO A 89 -5.19 -7.52 22.32
N ILE A 90 -5.40 -6.75 21.26
CA ILE A 90 -6.30 -5.59 21.31
C ILE A 90 -7.73 -6.03 21.06
N ARG A 91 -8.64 -5.59 21.94
CA ARG A 91 -10.08 -5.77 21.73
C ARG A 91 -10.64 -4.59 20.96
N VAL A 92 -11.23 -4.90 19.80
CA VAL A 92 -11.87 -3.92 18.93
C VAL A 92 -13.36 -4.24 18.74
N GLY A 93 -14.14 -3.19 18.46
CA GLY A 93 -15.56 -3.24 18.22
C GLY A 93 -15.90 -3.01 16.75
N GLN A 94 -16.91 -2.18 16.50
CA GLN A 94 -17.39 -1.88 15.15
C GLN A 94 -16.29 -1.27 14.28
N ALA A 95 -16.30 -1.64 13.00
CA ALA A 95 -15.35 -1.20 11.99
C ALA A 95 -16.02 -0.23 11.01
N ALA A 96 -15.28 0.77 10.53
CA ALA A 96 -15.74 1.69 9.49
C ALA A 96 -14.61 2.08 8.53
N ALA A 97 -14.93 2.15 7.24
CA ALA A 97 -14.04 2.56 6.16
C ALA A 97 -14.22 4.04 5.84
N ALA A 98 -13.15 4.82 5.74
CA ALA A 98 -13.21 6.22 5.34
C ALA A 98 -13.44 6.35 3.83
N VAL A 99 -14.44 7.14 3.44
CA VAL A 99 -14.70 7.47 2.02
C VAL A 99 -13.60 8.39 1.50
N GLY A 100 -13.07 8.10 0.31
CA GLY A 100 -11.99 8.84 -0.33
C GLY A 100 -10.59 8.60 0.25
N HIS A 101 -10.46 7.71 1.23
CA HIS A 101 -9.22 7.45 1.95
C HIS A 101 -8.99 5.94 2.10
N ASP A 102 -7.75 5.50 1.99
CA ASP A 102 -7.35 4.15 2.38
C ASP A 102 -7.14 4.11 3.91
N ILE A 103 -8.19 4.42 4.67
CA ILE A 103 -8.18 4.37 6.13
C ILE A 103 -9.35 3.53 6.61
N LEU A 104 -9.08 2.65 7.56
CA LEU A 104 -10.06 1.88 8.31
C LEU A 104 -9.94 2.25 9.79
N SER A 105 -11.09 2.40 10.44
CA SER A 105 -11.19 2.60 11.88
C SER A 105 -11.89 1.42 12.54
N LEU A 106 -11.46 1.10 13.75
CA LEU A 106 -12.04 0.08 14.61
C LEU A 106 -12.25 0.71 15.99
N ALA A 107 -13.47 0.64 16.54
CA ALA A 107 -13.72 1.14 17.89
C ALA A 107 -12.81 0.42 18.89
N LEU A 108 -12.03 1.16 19.69
CA LEU A 108 -11.16 0.56 20.70
C LEU A 108 -11.97 0.19 21.94
N LEU A 109 -11.95 -1.08 22.34
CA LEU A 109 -12.68 -1.59 23.52
C LEU A 109 -11.78 -1.91 24.71
N SER A 110 -10.48 -2.12 24.49
CA SER A 110 -9.50 -2.32 25.56
C SER A 110 -8.98 -1.00 26.12
N ASP A 111 -8.55 -1.01 27.38
CA ASP A 111 -7.83 0.12 27.97
C ASP A 111 -6.38 0.15 27.46
N THR A 112 -6.22 0.64 26.23
CA THR A 112 -4.95 0.78 25.54
C THR A 112 -4.56 2.26 25.51
N LYS A 113 -3.26 2.55 25.65
CA LYS A 113 -2.75 3.91 25.50
C LYS A 113 -3.07 4.41 24.09
N THR A 114 -3.42 5.68 23.97
CA THR A 114 -3.77 6.29 22.68
C THR A 114 -2.82 7.43 22.36
N MET A 115 -2.54 7.60 21.07
CA MET A 115 -1.99 8.86 20.54
C MET A 115 -3.12 9.87 20.35
N ASP A 116 -2.80 11.16 20.25
CA ASP A 116 -3.81 12.17 19.94
C ASP A 116 -3.76 12.55 18.46
N MET A 117 -4.94 12.70 17.86
CA MET A 117 -5.08 13.15 16.49
C MET A 117 -4.93 14.67 16.37
N MET A 118 -4.22 15.14 15.33
CA MET A 118 -4.24 16.53 14.91
C MET A 118 -5.47 16.81 14.05
N ILE A 119 -6.12 17.95 14.28
CA ILE A 119 -7.25 18.46 13.48
C ILE A 119 -6.77 19.69 12.71
N GLU A 120 -7.33 19.94 11.53
CA GLU A 120 -6.94 21.07 10.65
C GLU A 120 -5.42 21.05 10.39
N VAL A 121 -4.92 19.93 9.87
CA VAL A 121 -3.49 19.70 9.64
C VAL A 121 -2.88 20.83 8.80
N GLU A 122 -3.62 21.37 7.83
CA GLU A 122 -3.18 22.49 6.99
C GLU A 122 -3.00 23.81 7.74
N LYS A 123 -3.57 23.96 8.94
CA LYS A 123 -3.41 25.14 9.81
C LYS A 123 -2.39 24.92 10.92
N ASN A 124 -2.23 23.67 11.35
CA ASN A 124 -1.48 23.31 12.56
C ASN A 124 -0.13 22.63 12.29
N ALA A 125 0.16 22.26 11.04
CA ALA A 125 1.45 21.78 10.58
C ALA A 125 1.93 22.59 9.37
N SER A 126 3.24 22.72 9.21
CA SER A 126 3.90 23.46 8.14
C SER A 126 4.79 22.54 7.31
N ILE A 127 4.88 22.81 6.01
CA ILE A 127 5.90 22.18 5.16
C ILE A 127 7.28 22.50 5.73
N GLY A 128 8.11 21.46 5.90
CA GLY A 128 9.42 21.51 6.54
C GLY A 128 9.44 20.98 7.97
N ASP A 129 8.27 20.85 8.62
CA ASP A 129 8.16 20.30 9.97
C ASP A 129 8.65 18.86 10.04
N ASP A 130 9.31 18.54 11.15
CA ASP A 130 9.80 17.19 11.42
C ASP A 130 8.63 16.25 11.74
N VAL A 131 8.67 15.09 11.10
CA VAL A 131 7.70 14.01 11.30
C VAL A 131 8.44 12.72 11.60
N VAL A 132 7.75 11.81 12.29
CA VAL A 132 8.22 10.46 12.51
C VAL A 132 7.13 9.47 12.18
N VAL A 133 7.47 8.46 11.39
CA VAL A 133 6.61 7.30 11.14
C VAL A 133 7.02 6.20 12.10
N LEU A 134 6.09 5.73 12.90
CA LEU A 134 6.33 4.65 13.87
C LEU A 134 5.77 3.35 13.31
N GLY A 135 6.63 2.52 12.74
CA GLY A 135 6.18 1.34 12.03
C GLY A 135 6.91 0.07 12.36
N ASN A 136 6.33 -1.01 11.83
CA ASN A 136 6.87 -2.35 11.83
C ASN A 136 7.47 -2.67 10.44
N PRO A 137 8.69 -2.23 10.12
CA PRO A 137 9.29 -2.50 8.83
C PRO A 137 9.34 -4.02 8.58
N ASP A 138 8.92 -4.42 7.38
CA ASP A 138 8.92 -5.81 6.91
C ASP A 138 8.18 -6.83 7.79
N GLY A 139 7.33 -6.37 8.72
CA GLY A 139 6.58 -7.28 9.58
C GLY A 139 7.38 -7.85 10.77
N ALA A 140 8.61 -7.40 11.02
CA ALA A 140 9.55 -8.02 11.97
C ALA A 140 9.19 -7.91 13.47
N ARG A 141 8.05 -7.30 13.80
CA ARG A 141 7.60 -6.91 15.15
C ARG A 141 8.57 -5.97 15.88
N VAL A 142 9.23 -5.09 15.14
CA VAL A 142 10.18 -4.10 15.67
C VAL A 142 9.62 -2.72 15.46
N ILE A 143 9.54 -1.91 16.51
CA ILE A 143 9.19 -0.49 16.37
C ILE A 143 10.44 0.25 15.92
N LYS A 144 10.45 0.69 14.66
CA LYS A 144 11.53 1.53 14.12
C LYS A 144 10.99 2.94 13.83
N PRO A 145 11.51 3.99 14.50
CA PRO A 145 11.18 5.36 14.12
C PRO A 145 11.84 5.70 12.78
N LEU A 146 11.04 6.18 11.84
CA LEU A 146 11.49 6.67 10.54
C LEU A 146 11.28 8.18 10.53
N VAL A 147 12.35 8.92 10.76
CA VAL A 147 12.34 10.38 10.78
C VAL A 147 12.32 10.94 9.36
N GLY A 148 11.55 12.00 9.15
CA GLY A 148 11.51 12.73 7.90
C GLY A 148 10.92 14.11 8.08
N LYS A 149 10.54 14.72 6.96
CA LYS A 149 9.90 16.04 6.91
C LYS A 149 8.57 15.96 6.20
N LEU A 150 7.62 16.79 6.62
CA LEU A 150 6.41 17.08 5.86
C LEU A 150 6.80 17.94 4.65
N VAL A 151 6.56 17.46 3.43
CA VAL A 151 6.95 18.14 2.18
C VAL A 151 5.77 18.54 1.30
N GLY A 152 4.57 18.05 1.61
CA GLY A 152 3.36 18.45 0.91
C GLY A 152 2.11 18.22 1.75
N ILE A 153 1.15 19.12 1.62
CA ILE A 153 -0.19 18.99 2.22
C ILE A 153 -1.19 19.15 1.08
N GLY A 154 -1.91 18.08 0.77
CA GLY A 154 -3.02 18.07 -0.18
C GLY A 154 -4.38 17.96 0.52
N PRO A 155 -5.46 17.86 -0.26
CA PRO A 155 -6.82 17.72 0.29
C PRO A 155 -6.98 16.50 1.20
N ASN A 156 -6.48 15.34 0.75
CA ASN A 156 -6.61 14.06 1.48
C ASN A 156 -5.27 13.42 1.86
N LEU A 157 -4.16 13.94 1.33
CA LEU A 157 -2.83 13.33 1.45
C LEU A 157 -1.84 14.31 2.07
N ILE A 158 -0.89 13.79 2.81
CA ILE A 158 0.39 14.45 3.10
C ILE A 158 1.50 13.70 2.40
N GLU A 159 2.53 14.42 1.96
CA GLU A 159 3.76 13.85 1.43
C GLU A 159 4.87 14.04 2.44
N VAL A 160 5.66 13.00 2.69
CA VAL A 160 6.75 13.01 3.67
C VAL A 160 8.03 12.43 3.10
N THR A 161 9.18 12.84 3.64
CA THR A 161 10.48 12.25 3.25
C THR A 161 10.84 10.99 4.03
N ALA A 162 10.09 10.66 5.10
CA ALA A 162 10.35 9.51 5.95
C ALA A 162 10.35 8.22 5.11
N GLU A 163 11.44 7.46 5.17
CA GLU A 163 11.70 6.37 4.23
C GLU A 163 11.01 5.05 4.59
N PHE A 164 9.68 5.07 4.69
CA PHE A 164 8.92 3.87 4.94
C PHE A 164 8.80 2.99 3.69
N VAL A 165 8.87 1.68 3.94
CA VAL A 165 8.78 0.56 2.99
C VAL A 165 7.50 -0.26 3.27
N PRO A 166 7.15 -1.26 2.43
CA PRO A 166 6.09 -2.22 2.76
C PRO A 166 6.20 -2.77 4.21
N GLY A 167 5.06 -2.97 4.87
CA GLY A 167 4.97 -3.29 6.31
C GLY A 167 4.69 -2.09 7.23
N ASN A 168 5.09 -0.88 6.82
CA ASN A 168 4.71 0.36 7.51
C ASN A 168 3.34 0.91 7.09
N SER A 169 2.67 0.28 6.12
CA SER A 169 1.28 0.64 5.78
C SER A 169 0.42 0.52 7.04
N GLY A 170 -0.31 1.58 7.34
CA GLY A 170 -1.17 1.71 8.51
C GLY A 170 -0.47 2.31 9.73
N SER A 171 0.83 2.61 9.66
CA SER A 171 1.56 3.31 10.72
C SER A 171 1.10 4.76 10.89
N PRO A 172 1.14 5.31 12.11
CA PRO A 172 0.91 6.73 12.33
C PRO A 172 2.09 7.54 11.80
N ILE A 173 1.76 8.62 11.09
CA ILE A 173 2.69 9.72 10.82
C ILE A 173 2.46 10.76 11.92
N VAL A 174 3.47 10.95 12.77
CA VAL A 174 3.39 11.81 13.96
C VAL A 174 4.17 13.09 13.70
N HIS A 175 3.54 14.24 13.94
CA HIS A 175 4.19 15.54 13.88
C HIS A 175 5.00 15.76 15.16
N LEU A 176 6.33 15.89 15.01
CA LEU A 176 7.26 15.78 16.15
C LEU A 176 7.06 16.89 17.18
N LYS A 177 6.82 18.13 16.72
CA LYS A 177 6.64 19.30 17.59
C LYS A 177 5.38 19.23 18.46
N SER A 178 4.30 18.62 17.97
CA SER A 178 3.04 18.52 18.72
C SER A 178 2.82 17.16 19.37
N GLY A 179 3.55 16.12 18.95
CA GLY A 179 3.31 14.73 19.31
C GLY A 179 2.03 14.13 18.71
N LYS A 180 1.30 14.86 17.86
CA LYS A 180 0.00 14.44 17.34
C LYS A 180 0.11 13.71 16.01
N VAL A 181 -0.78 12.75 15.79
CA VAL A 181 -0.90 12.03 14.51
C VAL A 181 -1.52 12.95 13.47
N ILE A 182 -0.84 13.10 12.33
CA ILE A 182 -1.30 13.92 11.18
C ILE A 182 -1.78 13.06 10.00
N GLY A 183 -1.41 11.78 9.96
CA GLY A 183 -1.86 10.88 8.91
C GLY A 183 -1.54 9.41 9.16
N VAL A 184 -2.03 8.58 8.26
CA VAL A 184 -1.81 7.13 8.21
C VAL A 184 -0.92 6.83 7.01
N ALA A 185 0.27 6.30 7.25
CA ALA A 185 1.24 5.99 6.20
C ALA A 185 0.67 4.97 5.21
N THR A 186 0.80 5.24 3.92
CA THR A 186 0.43 4.31 2.83
C THR A 186 1.54 4.29 1.79
N TYR A 187 1.99 3.10 1.39
CA TYR A 187 3.06 3.00 0.41
C TYR A 187 2.53 3.24 -1.01
N LEU A 188 2.64 4.50 -1.47
CA LEU A 188 2.30 4.92 -2.84
C LEU A 188 3.58 5.34 -3.57
N THR A 189 4.02 4.57 -4.56
CA THR A 189 5.12 4.97 -5.45
C THR A 189 4.58 5.57 -6.74
N THR A 190 4.76 6.86 -6.96
CA THR A 190 4.63 7.44 -8.30
C THR A 190 5.98 7.35 -9.01
N ARG A 191 6.02 6.75 -10.20
CA ARG A 191 7.15 6.97 -11.11
C ARG A 191 6.90 8.31 -11.80
N ASP A 192 7.80 9.27 -11.64
CA ASP A 192 7.73 10.53 -12.39
C ASP A 192 7.76 10.25 -13.90
N ALA A 193 7.21 11.17 -14.70
CA ALA A 193 7.18 11.07 -16.17
C ALA A 193 8.58 10.84 -16.78
N ASP A 194 9.64 11.33 -16.13
CA ASP A 194 11.04 11.08 -16.54
C ASP A 194 11.45 9.61 -16.43
N GLY A 195 10.85 8.87 -15.49
CA GLY A 195 11.03 7.42 -15.33
C GLY A 195 10.35 6.60 -16.44
N LEU A 196 9.32 7.16 -17.09
CA LEU A 196 8.69 6.56 -18.28
C LEU A 196 9.54 6.77 -19.55
N ALA A 197 10.37 7.82 -19.58
CA ALA A 197 11.28 8.13 -20.69
C ALA A 197 12.67 7.46 -20.56
N GLY A 198 12.90 6.64 -19.54
CA GLY A 198 14.15 5.89 -19.33
C GLY A 198 15.38 6.76 -19.02
N ARG A 199 15.19 8.03 -18.66
CA ARG A 199 16.28 8.96 -18.29
C ARG A 199 16.04 9.50 -16.88
N GLY A 200 16.55 8.79 -15.88
CA GLY A 200 16.55 9.24 -14.49
C GLY A 200 16.38 8.09 -13.48
N THR A 201 16.90 8.26 -12.27
CA THR A 201 16.58 7.37 -11.15
C THR A 201 15.14 7.61 -10.71
N PRO A 202 14.28 6.59 -10.57
CA PRO A 202 12.91 6.76 -10.09
C PRO A 202 12.92 7.47 -8.73
N LYS A 203 12.33 8.67 -8.66
CA LYS A 203 12.21 9.37 -7.38
C LYS A 203 11.02 8.78 -6.63
N VAL A 204 11.30 8.08 -5.53
CA VAL A 204 10.26 7.51 -4.68
C VAL A 204 9.65 8.62 -3.84
N ARG A 205 8.41 8.98 -4.14
CA ARG A 205 7.56 9.83 -3.30
C ARG A 205 6.80 8.96 -2.31
N ARG A 206 6.50 9.50 -1.12
CA ARG A 206 5.88 8.74 -0.03
C ARG A 206 4.77 9.54 0.61
N PHE A 207 3.62 8.91 0.77
CA PHE A 207 2.39 9.60 1.14
C PHE A 207 1.71 8.98 2.36
N GLY A 208 0.95 9.78 3.08
CA GLY A 208 0.01 9.30 4.07
C GLY A 208 -1.36 9.92 3.84
N TYR A 209 -2.42 9.16 4.12
CA TYR A 209 -3.74 9.74 4.16
C TYR A 209 -3.89 10.60 5.41
N ARG A 210 -4.32 11.84 5.22
CA ARG A 210 -4.66 12.74 6.31
C ARG A 210 -5.82 12.15 7.10
N LEU A 211 -5.64 12.02 8.40
CA LEU A 211 -6.68 11.46 9.25
C LEU A 211 -7.83 12.47 9.42
N ASP A 212 -7.51 13.77 9.44
CA ASP A 212 -8.45 14.87 9.67
C ASP A 212 -9.35 15.21 8.46
N SER A 213 -8.97 14.75 7.26
CA SER A 213 -9.77 14.92 6.03
C SER A 213 -10.83 13.83 5.84
N ALA A 214 -10.84 12.76 6.64
CA ALA A 214 -11.85 11.71 6.58
C ALA A 214 -13.20 12.18 7.14
N LYS A 215 -14.06 12.75 6.29
CA LYS A 215 -15.36 13.34 6.70
C LYS A 215 -16.54 12.38 6.66
N GLN A 216 -16.43 11.27 5.92
CA GLN A 216 -17.50 10.30 5.76
C GLN A 216 -16.96 8.89 5.98
N TRP A 217 -17.74 8.05 6.66
CA TRP A 217 -17.35 6.71 7.07
C TRP A 217 -18.47 5.71 6.73
N GLN A 218 -18.11 4.63 6.05
CA GLN A 218 -19.01 3.53 5.73
C GLN A 218 -18.87 2.43 6.80
N PRO A 219 -19.94 2.04 7.51
CA PRO A 219 -19.88 0.94 8.46
C PRO A 219 -19.53 -0.36 7.72
N ILE A 220 -18.64 -1.16 8.30
CA ILE A 220 -18.18 -2.40 7.68
C ILE A 220 -19.00 -3.57 8.18
N VAL A 221 -19.65 -4.24 7.23
CA VAL A 221 -20.20 -5.58 7.37
C VAL A 221 -19.21 -6.56 6.75
N TRP A 222 -18.42 -7.24 7.60
CA TRP A 222 -17.27 -8.04 7.17
C TRP A 222 -17.56 -9.06 6.05
N PRO A 223 -18.64 -9.86 6.09
CA PRO A 223 -18.95 -10.77 4.99
C PRO A 223 -19.10 -10.05 3.64
N ALA A 224 -19.83 -8.94 3.61
CA ALA A 224 -20.03 -8.16 2.39
C ALA A 224 -18.73 -7.46 1.94
N TYR A 225 -17.97 -6.91 2.89
CA TYR A 225 -16.69 -6.26 2.60
C TYR A 225 -15.68 -7.25 1.97
N ASN A 226 -15.60 -8.46 2.52
CA ASN A 226 -14.73 -9.51 1.99
C ASN A 226 -15.19 -10.05 0.63
N GLU A 227 -16.50 -10.10 0.38
CA GLU A 227 -17.04 -10.48 -0.94
C GLU A 227 -16.68 -9.45 -2.01
N GLU A 228 -16.76 -8.16 -1.69
CA GLU A 228 -16.35 -7.07 -2.58
C GLU A 228 -14.83 -7.12 -2.85
N PHE A 229 -14.01 -7.32 -1.81
CA PHE A 229 -12.56 -7.55 -1.98
C PHE A 229 -12.27 -8.73 -2.93
N ALA A 230 -12.91 -9.88 -2.71
CA ALA A 230 -12.71 -11.06 -3.54
C ALA A 230 -13.15 -10.81 -4.99
N THR A 231 -14.17 -9.98 -5.20
CA THR A 231 -14.63 -9.57 -6.53
C THR A 231 -13.59 -8.71 -7.24
N ILE A 232 -13.03 -7.70 -6.56
CA ILE A 232 -11.93 -6.90 -7.12
C ILE A 232 -10.70 -7.74 -7.38
N GLY A 233 -10.33 -8.65 -6.48
CA GLY A 233 -9.20 -9.57 -6.68
C GLY A 233 -9.30 -10.37 -7.99
N ARG A 234 -10.48 -10.95 -8.27
CA ARG A 234 -10.73 -11.67 -9.54
C ARG A 234 -10.65 -10.78 -10.77
N ILE A 235 -11.08 -9.51 -10.66
CA ILE A 235 -11.01 -8.54 -11.75
C ILE A 235 -9.55 -8.18 -12.04
N LYS A 236 -8.78 -7.85 -11.00
CA LYS A 236 -7.34 -7.56 -11.09
C LYS A 236 -6.56 -8.72 -11.71
N GLU A 237 -6.83 -9.95 -11.26
CA GLU A 237 -6.23 -11.16 -11.83
C GLU A 237 -6.54 -11.29 -13.33
N ARG A 238 -7.81 -11.13 -13.73
CA ARG A 238 -8.19 -11.13 -15.14
C ARG A 238 -7.53 -9.99 -15.93
N THR A 239 -7.32 -8.83 -15.32
CA THR A 239 -6.64 -7.70 -15.99
C THR A 239 -5.19 -8.04 -16.25
N HIS A 240 -4.53 -8.64 -15.25
CA HIS A 240 -3.19 -9.15 -15.41
C HIS A 240 -3.09 -10.19 -16.54
N ASP A 241 -4.00 -11.18 -16.56
CA ASP A 241 -4.02 -12.23 -17.58
C ASP A 241 -4.25 -11.68 -19.00
N LEU A 242 -5.18 -10.73 -19.17
CA LEU A 242 -5.37 -10.04 -20.45
C LEU A 242 -4.13 -9.25 -20.87
N GLY A 243 -3.47 -8.57 -19.94
CA GLY A 243 -2.22 -7.85 -20.21
C GLY A 243 -1.07 -8.78 -20.61
N LEU A 244 -1.02 -10.00 -20.08
CA LEU A 244 -0.08 -11.03 -20.53
C LEU A 244 -0.43 -11.53 -21.94
N LEU A 245 -1.71 -11.82 -22.19
CA LEU A 245 -2.21 -12.24 -23.50
C LEU A 245 -1.88 -11.22 -24.60
N ILE A 246 -2.19 -9.94 -24.38
CA ILE A 246 -1.93 -8.87 -25.35
C ILE A 246 -0.43 -8.76 -25.66
N ARG A 247 0.42 -8.84 -24.63
CA ARG A 247 1.88 -8.82 -24.82
C ARG A 247 2.39 -10.04 -25.60
N GLU A 248 1.81 -11.21 -25.36
CA GLU A 248 2.16 -12.43 -26.09
C GLU A 248 1.78 -12.32 -27.58
N MET A 249 0.56 -11.86 -27.86
CA MET A 249 0.09 -11.60 -29.22
C MET A 249 0.99 -10.61 -29.95
N ALA A 250 1.35 -9.51 -29.30
CA ALA A 250 2.24 -8.50 -29.87
C ALA A 250 3.65 -9.05 -30.18
N ARG A 251 4.16 -9.97 -29.34
CA ARG A 251 5.51 -10.54 -29.50
C ARG A 251 5.57 -11.68 -30.52
N THR A 252 4.55 -12.51 -30.60
CA THR A 252 4.58 -13.78 -31.35
C THR A 252 3.70 -13.80 -32.60
N GLY A 253 2.74 -12.89 -32.71
CA GLY A 253 1.69 -12.95 -33.73
C GLY A 253 0.67 -14.08 -33.50
N GLY A 254 0.73 -14.78 -32.37
CA GLY A 254 -0.16 -15.88 -32.02
C GLY A 254 -0.44 -15.94 -30.52
N VAL A 255 -1.07 -17.03 -30.08
CA VAL A 255 -1.42 -17.24 -28.67
C VAL A 255 -1.22 -18.70 -28.30
N ASP A 256 -0.60 -18.97 -27.15
CA ASP A 256 -0.58 -20.30 -26.54
C ASP A 256 -1.65 -20.41 -25.46
N ALA A 257 -2.75 -21.05 -25.83
CA ALA A 257 -3.90 -21.18 -24.96
C ALA A 257 -3.59 -22.01 -23.69
N SER A 258 -2.56 -22.87 -23.68
CA SER A 258 -2.18 -23.67 -22.50
C SER A 258 -1.64 -22.82 -21.34
N ARG A 259 -1.19 -21.60 -21.63
CA ARG A 259 -0.67 -20.65 -20.64
C ARG A 259 -1.77 -19.89 -19.90
N GLN A 260 -3.01 -19.98 -20.38
CA GLN A 260 -4.12 -19.19 -19.87
C GLN A 260 -4.94 -19.99 -18.85
N LYS A 261 -4.90 -19.55 -17.59
CA LYS A 261 -5.65 -20.19 -16.50
C LYS A 261 -7.06 -19.63 -16.33
N ASN A 262 -7.28 -18.39 -16.73
CA ASN A 262 -8.57 -17.73 -16.57
C ASN A 262 -9.63 -18.33 -17.50
N PRO A 263 -10.72 -18.93 -16.99
CA PRO A 263 -11.72 -19.57 -17.85
C PRO A 263 -12.40 -18.61 -18.82
N ALA A 264 -12.48 -17.31 -18.48
CA ALA A 264 -13.06 -16.29 -19.36
C ALA A 264 -12.20 -16.03 -20.60
N ILE A 265 -10.89 -16.25 -20.51
CA ILE A 265 -9.93 -16.06 -21.60
C ILE A 265 -9.65 -17.39 -22.31
N ARG A 266 -9.43 -18.46 -21.53
CA ARG A 266 -9.12 -19.81 -22.01
C ARG A 266 -10.21 -20.38 -22.92
N LYS A 267 -11.49 -20.24 -22.56
CA LYS A 267 -12.60 -20.80 -23.35
C LYS A 267 -12.68 -20.19 -24.77
N PRO A 268 -12.64 -18.86 -24.96
CA PRO A 268 -12.53 -18.28 -26.30
C PRO A 268 -11.30 -18.75 -27.08
N LEU A 269 -10.14 -18.88 -26.42
CA LEU A 269 -8.92 -19.37 -27.07
C LEU A 269 -9.05 -20.82 -27.54
N ASP A 270 -9.62 -21.70 -26.71
CA ASP A 270 -9.83 -23.10 -27.10
C ASP A 270 -10.73 -23.22 -28.33
N ARG A 271 -11.79 -22.42 -28.41
CA ARG A 271 -12.66 -22.37 -29.60
C ARG A 271 -11.93 -21.83 -30.82
N PHE A 272 -11.08 -20.83 -30.63
CA PHE A 272 -10.26 -20.27 -31.71
C PHE A 272 -9.27 -21.30 -32.26
N ASP A 273 -8.56 -22.00 -31.39
CA ASP A 273 -7.61 -23.07 -31.75
C ASP A 273 -8.34 -24.24 -32.46
N GLU A 274 -9.50 -24.65 -31.94
CA GLU A 274 -10.33 -25.68 -32.56
C GLU A 274 -10.74 -25.28 -33.98
N ALA A 275 -11.20 -24.04 -34.17
CA ALA A 275 -11.59 -23.51 -35.47
C ALA A 275 -10.41 -23.47 -36.46
N LEU A 276 -9.22 -23.09 -36.02
CA LEU A 276 -8.01 -23.08 -36.86
C LEU A 276 -7.50 -24.49 -37.20
N SER A 277 -7.71 -25.46 -36.30
CA SER A 277 -7.27 -26.84 -36.52
C SER A 277 -8.14 -27.62 -37.53
N GLY A 278 -9.32 -27.10 -37.88
CA GLY A 278 -10.28 -27.76 -38.76
C GLY A 278 -10.91 -29.03 -38.17
N LYS A 279 -10.74 -29.28 -36.87
CA LYS A 279 -11.27 -30.45 -36.15
C LYS A 279 -12.68 -30.26 -35.57
N GLY A 280 -13.23 -29.06 -35.69
CA GLY A 280 -14.59 -28.75 -35.22
C GLY A 280 -15.69 -29.32 -36.12
N PRO A 281 -16.96 -29.35 -35.64
CA PRO A 281 -18.09 -29.92 -36.37
C PRO A 281 -18.49 -29.16 -37.65
N PHE A 282 -17.99 -27.92 -37.83
CA PHE A 282 -18.23 -27.07 -39.00
C PHE A 282 -16.91 -26.50 -39.52
N LYS A 283 -16.76 -26.36 -40.85
CA LYS A 283 -15.63 -25.64 -41.45
C LYS A 283 -15.81 -24.14 -41.24
N THR A 284 -15.16 -23.59 -40.23
CA THR A 284 -15.11 -22.15 -40.00
C THR A 284 -13.94 -21.55 -40.79
N ASP A 285 -14.20 -20.54 -41.61
CA ASP A 285 -13.12 -19.80 -42.26
C ASP A 285 -12.27 -19.08 -41.20
N ARG A 286 -10.95 -19.06 -41.40
CA ARG A 286 -9.96 -18.44 -40.50
C ARG A 286 -10.31 -16.99 -40.18
N VAL A 287 -10.85 -16.27 -41.16
CA VAL A 287 -11.32 -14.89 -40.98
C VAL A 287 -12.44 -14.80 -39.95
N HIS A 288 -13.41 -15.71 -40.01
CA HIS A 288 -14.52 -15.75 -39.08
C HIS A 288 -14.03 -16.10 -37.66
N ALA A 289 -13.17 -17.11 -37.55
CA ALA A 289 -12.58 -17.52 -36.27
C ALA A 289 -11.85 -16.35 -35.57
N VAL A 290 -11.06 -15.57 -36.32
CA VAL A 290 -10.38 -14.38 -35.78
C VAL A 290 -11.40 -13.33 -35.31
N LYS A 291 -12.45 -13.06 -36.09
CA LYS A 291 -13.48 -12.09 -35.72
C LYS A 291 -14.24 -12.50 -34.46
N GLU A 292 -14.62 -13.77 -34.34
CA GLU A 292 -15.28 -14.30 -33.15
C GLU A 292 -14.37 -14.22 -31.92
N PHE A 293 -13.10 -14.59 -32.06
CA PHE A 293 -12.13 -14.51 -30.97
C PHE A 293 -11.93 -13.08 -30.47
N MET A 294 -11.70 -12.12 -31.37
CA MET A 294 -11.50 -10.71 -31.00
C MET A 294 -12.77 -10.13 -30.36
N THR A 295 -13.95 -10.48 -30.88
CA THR A 295 -15.24 -10.09 -30.27
C THR A 295 -15.37 -10.64 -28.85
N ALA A 296 -15.01 -11.90 -28.63
CA ALA A 296 -15.02 -12.51 -27.30
C ALA A 296 -14.03 -11.81 -26.35
N MET A 297 -12.80 -11.52 -26.78
CA MET A 297 -11.82 -10.79 -25.97
C MET A 297 -12.32 -9.39 -25.62
N ARG A 298 -12.95 -8.69 -26.56
CA ARG A 298 -13.61 -7.42 -26.31
C ARG A 298 -14.65 -7.53 -25.18
N THR A 299 -15.53 -8.53 -25.22
CA THR A 299 -16.50 -8.79 -24.14
C THR A 299 -15.82 -9.12 -22.80
N VAL A 300 -14.73 -9.89 -22.81
CA VAL A 300 -13.99 -10.26 -21.59
C VAL A 300 -13.36 -9.04 -20.93
N THR A 301 -13.00 -8.00 -21.69
CA THR A 301 -12.46 -6.75 -21.11
C THR A 301 -13.48 -5.97 -20.28
N GLN A 302 -14.78 -6.13 -20.52
CA GLN A 302 -15.83 -5.29 -19.93
C GLN A 302 -16.80 -6.02 -18.99
N SER A 303 -17.15 -7.27 -19.30
CA SER A 303 -18.33 -7.93 -18.71
C SER A 303 -18.30 -8.14 -17.19
N ASP A 304 -17.14 -8.34 -16.57
CA ASP A 304 -17.00 -8.38 -15.10
C ASP A 304 -16.98 -7.00 -14.47
N ILE A 305 -16.35 -6.02 -15.13
CA ILE A 305 -16.36 -4.62 -14.71
C ILE A 305 -17.80 -4.10 -14.60
N GLU A 306 -18.62 -4.32 -15.63
CA GLU A 306 -20.03 -3.89 -15.66
C GLU A 306 -20.84 -4.52 -14.52
N LYS A 307 -20.66 -5.83 -14.31
CA LYS A 307 -21.33 -6.57 -13.22
C LYS A 307 -20.91 -6.07 -11.84
N ALA A 308 -19.63 -5.77 -11.66
CA ALA A 308 -19.11 -5.26 -10.40
C ALA A 308 -19.59 -3.83 -10.15
N ASN A 309 -19.62 -2.97 -11.17
CA ASN A 309 -20.08 -1.59 -11.05
C ASN A 309 -21.52 -1.49 -10.54
N ALA A 310 -22.38 -2.45 -10.90
CA ALA A 310 -23.75 -2.54 -10.42
C ALA A 310 -23.90 -3.04 -8.97
N ARG A 311 -22.84 -3.58 -8.35
CA ARG A 311 -22.93 -4.32 -7.08
C ARG A 311 -22.06 -3.78 -5.96
N LEU A 312 -20.86 -3.25 -6.28
CA LEU A 312 -19.92 -2.75 -5.28
C LEU A 312 -20.47 -1.51 -4.57
N ARG A 313 -20.33 -1.48 -3.24
CA ARG A 313 -20.91 -0.44 -2.38
C ARG A 313 -19.84 0.34 -1.64
N TYR A 314 -18.74 -0.31 -1.24
CA TYR A 314 -17.68 0.40 -0.54
C TYR A 314 -16.89 1.27 -1.52
N ASP A 315 -16.69 2.53 -1.12
CA ASP A 315 -15.97 3.53 -1.92
C ASP A 315 -14.58 3.04 -2.33
N PHE A 316 -13.88 2.39 -1.38
CA PHE A 316 -12.56 1.80 -1.61
C PHE A 316 -12.54 0.85 -2.81
N PHE A 317 -13.43 -0.15 -2.84
CA PHE A 317 -13.49 -1.11 -3.94
C PHE A 317 -14.01 -0.51 -5.24
N ARG A 318 -14.90 0.49 -5.17
CA ARG A 318 -15.36 1.23 -6.36
C ARG A 318 -14.24 2.03 -7.01
N LYS A 319 -13.36 2.63 -6.20
CA LYS A 319 -12.16 3.31 -6.70
C LYS A 319 -11.21 2.32 -7.38
N GLU A 320 -10.92 1.19 -6.73
CA GLU A 320 -10.09 0.15 -7.35
C GLU A 320 -10.70 -0.38 -8.65
N LEU A 321 -12.03 -0.57 -8.70
CA LEU A 321 -12.73 -0.95 -9.93
C LEU A 321 -12.54 0.09 -11.04
N THR A 322 -12.57 1.38 -10.70
CA THR A 322 -12.42 2.47 -11.66
C THR A 322 -11.01 2.47 -12.27
N GLU A 323 -9.98 2.22 -11.45
CA GLU A 323 -8.59 2.08 -11.91
C GLU A 323 -8.45 0.88 -12.88
N GLU A 324 -9.02 -0.27 -12.53
CA GLU A 324 -9.06 -1.45 -13.41
C GLU A 324 -9.83 -1.18 -14.71
N GLN A 325 -10.95 -0.46 -14.63
CA GLN A 325 -11.76 -0.09 -15.80
C GLN A 325 -10.95 0.79 -16.78
N GLN A 326 -10.12 1.71 -16.30
CA GLN A 326 -9.26 2.53 -17.16
C GLN A 326 -8.24 1.68 -17.91
N VAL A 327 -7.58 0.75 -17.22
CA VAL A 327 -6.63 -0.19 -17.86
C VAL A 327 -7.36 -1.07 -18.90
N ARG A 328 -8.52 -1.61 -18.53
CA ARG A 328 -9.33 -2.45 -19.44
C ARG A 328 -9.87 -1.69 -20.65
N ALA A 329 -10.11 -0.39 -20.54
CA ALA A 329 -10.51 0.44 -21.67
C ALA A 329 -9.40 0.51 -22.74
N GLU A 330 -8.13 0.55 -22.36
CA GLU A 330 -7.02 0.47 -23.32
C GLU A 330 -6.92 -0.92 -23.96
N PHE A 331 -7.14 -2.00 -23.19
CA PHE A 331 -7.17 -3.36 -23.75
C PHE A 331 -8.34 -3.54 -24.73
N TYR A 332 -9.50 -2.97 -24.42
CA TYR A 332 -10.65 -2.98 -25.32
C TYR A 332 -10.28 -2.34 -26.67
N LYS A 333 -9.63 -1.18 -26.68
CA LYS A 333 -9.23 -0.48 -27.92
C LYS A 333 -8.33 -1.37 -28.78
N ILE A 334 -7.36 -2.06 -28.17
CA ILE A 334 -6.46 -2.98 -28.88
C ILE A 334 -7.26 -4.07 -29.61
N PHE A 335 -8.19 -4.75 -28.92
CA PHE A 335 -9.00 -5.79 -29.55
C PHE A 335 -9.97 -5.24 -30.60
N ASP A 336 -10.51 -4.02 -30.40
CA ASP A 336 -11.38 -3.36 -31.36
C ASP A 336 -10.63 -2.96 -32.65
N GLU A 337 -9.39 -2.48 -32.54
CA GLU A 337 -8.52 -2.20 -33.69
C GLU A 337 -8.14 -3.48 -34.44
N MET A 338 -7.78 -4.55 -33.72
CA MET A 338 -7.49 -5.86 -34.33
C MET A 338 -8.69 -6.40 -35.11
N LEU A 339 -9.90 -6.18 -34.62
CA LEU A 339 -11.13 -6.58 -35.32
C LEU A 339 -11.36 -5.77 -36.61
N LYS A 340 -11.01 -4.48 -36.62
CA LYS A 340 -11.14 -3.59 -37.80
C LYS A 340 -10.16 -3.93 -38.92
N VAL A 341 -8.96 -4.38 -38.58
CA VAL A 341 -7.91 -4.76 -39.54
C VAL A 341 -7.97 -6.23 -39.96
N ALA A 342 -8.83 -7.03 -39.33
CA ALA A 342 -9.05 -8.42 -39.72
C ALA A 342 -9.50 -8.50 -41.20
N PRO A 343 -9.02 -9.48 -41.98
CA PRO A 343 -9.42 -9.64 -43.38
C PRO A 343 -10.95 -9.67 -43.52
N LYS A 344 -11.48 -9.11 -44.61
CA LYS A 344 -12.92 -9.06 -44.81
C LYS A 344 -13.48 -10.42 -45.20
#